data_AF-A0A7J0CET8-F1
#
_entry.id   AF-A0A7J0CET8-F1
#
_cell.length_a   1.000
_cell.length_b   1.000
_cell.length_c   1.000
_cell.angle_alpha   90.00
_cell.angle_beta   90.00
_cell.angle_gamma   90.00
#
_symmetry.space_group_name_H-M   'P 1'
#
loop_
_entity.id
_entity.type
_entity.pdbx_description
1 polymer ?
#
loop_
_entity_poly.entity_id
_entity_poly.type
_entity_poly.pdbx_seq_one_letter_code
_entity_poly.pdbx_strand_id
1 'polypeptide(L)'
;MRKTIPLTPTPRLPPHDRLLLGETLSEAVDTADPEAWVDLDRRIRSATARPGGGQPRGAGLPQRRADEPGAGDWAAAPRWDEEALDVTWSRFPPSEPENAIVLCHDRWQAREAALAFTAGRPALLPLLLTRCADSHPRVRERARRMAVRALDASGSSASRMVPLALRLSLRPHGGWALEHVMAAAGPLPTGPAALIRTSPLPPVRVRAARLCLERGLLTAADLAELALGAPDRAVRHLCLAALLAQVTADASRQLLAPLLAASSAVARSSGVMALHRVGRGREAAAHLTDPSARVRSAARLVLTMEGEDPPSHYRALCADPAAPGLPPGAVFGLAETGAPGATALLRPLAAHPEGRVRAAALAALLMTDTLSPDELMAAMEDPHPPVVRTARKALVPYVLLVPETWLASLLAPARPRHVRRAGLRLLCAHGLELRKRLLAPLELDDDPEVAHEAQRARYEPLPPDGSHS
;
A
#
# COMPACT_ATOMS: atom_id res chain seq x y z
N MET A 1 27.34 -48.42 21.86
CA MET A 1 26.69 -47.24 22.47
C MET A 1 26.93 -46.03 21.56
N ARG A 2 25.93 -45.64 20.76
CA ARG A 2 26.01 -44.41 19.94
C ARG A 2 25.78 -43.21 20.86
N LYS A 3 26.68 -42.23 20.83
CA LYS A 3 26.56 -40.98 21.60
C LYS A 3 25.28 -40.26 21.17
N THR A 4 24.35 -40.12 22.10
CA THR A 4 23.24 -39.16 22.04
C THR A 4 23.84 -37.76 22.03
N ILE A 5 23.78 -37.10 20.87
CA ILE A 5 24.07 -35.67 20.77
C ILE A 5 22.83 -34.95 21.32
N PRO A 6 22.94 -34.15 22.39
CA PRO A 6 21.81 -33.36 22.87
C PRO A 6 21.52 -32.28 21.82
N LEU A 7 20.35 -32.37 21.20
CA LEU A 7 19.86 -31.35 20.27
C LEU A 7 19.42 -30.14 21.08
N THR A 8 20.29 -29.14 21.20
CA THR A 8 19.87 -27.77 21.53
C THR A 8 18.92 -27.26 20.43
N PRO A 9 17.86 -26.48 20.77
CA PRO A 9 16.78 -26.12 19.87
C PRO A 9 17.30 -25.19 18.76
N THR A 10 17.27 -25.65 17.51
CA THR A 10 17.65 -24.79 16.38
C THR A 10 16.41 -24.04 15.87
N PRO A 11 16.48 -22.71 15.67
CA PRO A 11 15.40 -21.88 15.12
C PRO A 11 15.07 -22.19 13.64
N ARG A 12 15.56 -23.32 13.10
CA ARG A 12 15.39 -23.74 11.71
C ARG A 12 14.12 -24.55 11.47
N LEU A 13 13.52 -25.11 12.52
CA LEU A 13 12.29 -25.88 12.41
C LEU A 13 11.06 -24.95 12.45
N PRO A 14 10.02 -25.23 11.66
CA PRO A 14 8.80 -24.45 11.70
C PRO A 14 8.07 -24.68 13.05
N PRO A 15 7.23 -23.73 13.51
CA PRO A 15 6.61 -23.77 14.83
C PRO A 15 5.84 -25.06 15.16
N HIS A 16 5.15 -25.65 14.19
CA HIS A 16 4.35 -26.87 14.39
C HIS A 16 5.21 -28.12 14.65
N ASP A 17 6.40 -28.21 14.04
CA ASP A 17 7.32 -29.33 14.28
C ASP A 17 8.00 -29.20 15.65
N ARG A 18 8.30 -27.97 16.07
CA ARG A 18 8.85 -27.68 17.41
C ARG A 18 7.88 -28.10 18.51
N LEU A 19 6.58 -27.83 18.32
CA LEU A 19 5.54 -28.32 19.24
C LEU A 19 5.46 -29.84 19.29
N LEU A 20 5.64 -30.54 18.17
CA LEU A 20 5.67 -32.01 18.15
C LEU A 20 6.88 -32.57 18.91
N LEU A 21 8.00 -31.87 18.88
CA LEU A 21 9.19 -32.21 19.66
C LEU A 21 9.04 -31.84 21.16
N GLY A 22 7.90 -31.27 21.56
CA GLY A 22 7.58 -30.94 22.94
C GLY A 22 8.05 -29.57 23.41
N GLU A 23 8.53 -28.70 22.50
CA GLU A 23 8.85 -27.32 22.85
C GLU A 23 7.58 -26.55 23.25
N THR A 24 7.71 -25.62 24.20
CA THR A 24 6.58 -24.79 24.65
C THR A 24 6.11 -23.82 23.57
N LEU A 25 4.90 -23.27 23.70
CA LEU A 25 4.39 -22.28 22.74
C LEU A 25 5.26 -21.02 22.68
N SER A 26 5.77 -20.56 23.82
CA SER A 26 6.67 -19.40 23.89
C SER A 26 8.00 -19.62 23.19
N GLU A 27 8.47 -20.87 23.12
CA GLU A 27 9.67 -21.22 22.38
C GLU A 27 9.34 -21.37 20.89
N ALA A 28 8.26 -22.08 20.56
CA ALA A 28 7.90 -22.45 19.20
C ALA A 28 7.39 -21.29 18.33
N VAL A 29 6.70 -20.30 18.91
CA VAL A 29 5.97 -19.24 18.20
C VAL A 29 6.46 -17.87 18.65
N ASP A 30 6.60 -16.93 17.71
CA ASP A 30 6.70 -15.52 18.07
C ASP A 30 5.34 -15.05 18.64
N THR A 31 5.23 -15.07 19.96
CA THR A 31 3.98 -14.75 20.66
C THR A 31 3.52 -13.30 20.45
N ALA A 32 4.40 -12.40 19.99
CA ALA A 32 4.09 -11.01 19.70
C ALA A 32 3.51 -10.81 18.29
N ASP A 33 3.68 -11.77 17.38
CA ASP A 33 3.18 -11.69 16.00
C ASP A 33 1.81 -12.38 15.83
N PRO A 34 0.73 -11.64 15.53
CA PRO A 34 -0.57 -12.21 15.19
C PRO A 34 -0.58 -13.18 14.01
N GLU A 35 0.27 -12.98 12.99
CA GLU A 35 0.32 -13.94 11.86
C GLU A 35 0.89 -15.27 12.32
N ALA A 36 1.89 -15.29 13.20
CA ALA A 36 2.50 -16.53 13.67
C ALA A 36 1.46 -17.51 14.26
N TRP A 37 0.47 -16.99 14.99
CA TRP A 37 -0.65 -17.78 15.53
C TRP A 37 -1.62 -18.30 14.45
N VAL A 38 -1.97 -17.44 13.49
CA VAL A 38 -2.85 -17.81 12.37
C VAL A 38 -2.17 -18.82 11.45
N ASP A 39 -0.87 -18.66 11.22
CA ASP A 39 -0.05 -19.54 10.41
C ASP A 39 0.13 -20.90 11.10
N LEU A 40 0.38 -20.92 12.42
CA LEU A 40 0.41 -22.15 13.21
C LEU A 40 -0.91 -22.94 13.07
N ASP A 41 -2.05 -22.29 13.34
CA ASP A 41 -3.38 -22.90 13.21
C ASP A 41 -3.60 -23.52 11.82
N ARG A 42 -3.25 -22.76 10.78
CA ARG A 42 -3.39 -23.20 9.39
C ARG A 42 -2.50 -24.41 9.08
N ARG A 43 -1.23 -24.38 9.49
CA ARG A 43 -0.27 -25.46 9.19
C ARG A 43 -0.63 -26.76 9.89
N ILE A 44 -0.98 -26.71 11.17
CA ILE A 44 -1.39 -27.90 11.92
C ILE A 44 -2.71 -28.46 11.37
N ARG A 45 -3.66 -27.59 11.03
CA ARG A 45 -4.89 -28.01 10.36
C ARG A 45 -4.59 -28.72 9.05
N SER A 46 -3.72 -28.17 8.21
CA SER A 46 -3.31 -28.82 6.96
C SER A 46 -2.57 -30.14 7.19
N ALA A 47 -1.73 -30.24 8.21
CA ALA A 47 -0.98 -31.47 8.53
C ALA A 47 -1.87 -32.59 9.09
N THR A 48 -2.93 -32.23 9.82
CA THR A 48 -3.87 -33.18 10.44
C THR A 48 -5.10 -33.47 9.58
N ALA A 49 -5.29 -32.76 8.48
CA ALA A 49 -6.32 -33.07 7.50
C ALA A 49 -6.01 -34.44 6.89
N ARG A 50 -6.85 -35.44 7.16
CA ARG A 50 -6.68 -36.78 6.58
C ARG A 50 -6.66 -36.65 5.05
N PRO A 51 -5.61 -37.11 4.35
CA PRO A 51 -5.76 -37.44 2.94
C PRO A 51 -6.69 -38.64 2.89
N GLY A 52 -7.76 -38.58 2.09
CA GLY A 52 -8.64 -39.72 1.89
C GLY A 52 -7.83 -40.96 1.49
N GLY A 53 -7.74 -41.95 2.39
CA GLY A 53 -7.39 -43.34 2.08
C GLY A 53 -6.01 -43.66 1.49
N GLY A 54 -5.05 -42.73 1.46
CA GLY A 54 -3.71 -43.00 0.92
C GLY A 54 -2.68 -41.99 1.43
N GLN A 55 -1.41 -42.39 1.47
CA GLN A 55 -0.25 -41.60 1.91
C GLN A 55 -0.37 -40.10 1.58
N PRO A 56 0.11 -39.20 2.46
CA PRO A 56 0.02 -37.76 2.26
C PRO A 56 0.71 -37.35 0.95
N ARG A 57 -0.08 -37.05 -0.08
CA ARG A 57 0.42 -36.31 -1.24
C ARG A 57 0.52 -34.85 -0.85
N GLY A 58 1.74 -34.34 -0.94
CA GLY A 58 2.12 -32.97 -0.59
C GLY A 58 1.19 -31.93 -1.20
N ALA A 59 0.28 -31.42 -0.38
CA ALA A 59 -0.41 -30.17 -0.66
C ALA A 59 0.50 -29.01 -0.23
N GLY A 60 1.34 -28.55 -1.16
CA GLY A 60 1.85 -27.18 -1.20
C GLY A 60 2.89 -26.74 -0.16
N LEU A 61 3.41 -27.62 0.69
CA LEU A 61 4.69 -27.37 1.36
C LEU A 61 5.82 -27.87 0.44
N PRO A 62 6.94 -27.13 0.26
CA PRO A 62 8.09 -27.65 -0.46
C PRO A 62 8.43 -29.01 0.16
N GLN A 63 8.45 -30.05 -0.67
CA GLN A 63 8.66 -31.44 -0.28
C GLN A 63 10.00 -31.58 0.47
N ARG A 64 10.00 -31.35 1.78
CA ARG A 64 11.02 -31.92 2.63
C ARG A 64 10.63 -33.38 2.80
N ARG A 65 11.48 -34.27 2.29
CA ARG A 65 11.34 -35.70 2.50
C ARG A 65 11.27 -35.95 4.01
N ALA A 66 10.45 -36.91 4.42
CA ALA A 66 10.37 -37.40 5.80
C ALA A 66 11.72 -37.85 6.39
N ASP A 67 12.79 -37.88 5.57
CA ASP A 67 14.14 -38.25 5.92
C ASP A 67 15.04 -37.06 6.34
N GLU A 68 14.53 -35.82 6.39
CA GLU A 68 15.31 -34.72 6.97
C GLU A 68 15.46 -34.87 8.49
N PRO A 69 16.70 -34.92 9.03
CA PRO A 69 16.91 -35.02 10.47
C PRO A 69 16.26 -33.83 11.20
N GLY A 70 15.22 -34.12 12.01
CA GLY A 70 14.54 -33.13 12.84
C GLY A 70 13.13 -32.72 12.38
N ALA A 71 12.60 -33.25 11.27
CA ALA A 71 11.17 -33.10 10.95
C ALA A 71 10.32 -33.88 11.98
N GLY A 72 9.28 -33.26 12.53
CA GLY A 72 8.43 -33.89 13.56
C GLY A 72 7.67 -35.10 13.01
N ASP A 73 7.61 -36.19 13.78
CA ASP A 73 6.83 -37.38 13.41
C ASP A 73 5.33 -37.14 13.64
N TRP A 74 4.65 -36.68 12.58
CA TRP A 74 3.21 -36.46 12.58
C TRP A 74 2.39 -37.75 12.77
N ALA A 75 2.97 -38.94 12.59
CA ALA A 75 2.27 -40.20 12.88
C ALA A 75 2.10 -40.44 14.40
N ALA A 76 3.01 -39.88 15.20
CA ALA A 76 2.98 -39.90 16.66
C ALA A 76 2.20 -38.72 17.26
N ALA A 77 1.73 -37.77 16.44
CA ALA A 77 0.94 -36.63 16.89
C ALA A 77 -0.42 -37.07 17.48
N PRO A 78 -0.93 -36.37 18.51
CA PRO A 78 -2.28 -36.63 19.02
C PRO A 78 -3.32 -36.42 17.92
N ARG A 79 -4.18 -37.42 17.73
CA ARG A 79 -5.21 -37.45 16.68
C ARG A 79 -6.57 -37.83 17.25
N TRP A 80 -7.62 -37.49 16.52
CA TRP A 80 -8.97 -37.99 16.82
C TRP A 80 -9.07 -39.49 16.53
N ASP A 81 -9.46 -40.25 17.55
CA ASP A 81 -9.83 -41.65 17.46
C ASP A 81 -11.36 -41.76 17.31
N GLU A 82 -11.81 -42.31 16.19
CA GLU A 82 -13.25 -42.43 15.88
C GLU A 82 -13.91 -43.55 16.70
N GLU A 83 -13.15 -44.56 17.15
CA GLU A 83 -13.68 -45.67 17.94
C GLU A 83 -13.79 -45.28 19.41
N ALA A 84 -12.74 -44.65 19.96
CA ALA A 84 -12.75 -44.18 21.33
C ALA A 84 -13.58 -42.90 21.52
N LEU A 85 -13.93 -42.19 20.43
CA LEU A 85 -14.56 -40.87 20.45
C LEU A 85 -13.79 -39.86 21.33
N ASP A 86 -12.46 -39.97 21.30
CA ASP A 86 -11.54 -39.14 22.06
C ASP A 86 -10.24 -38.90 21.28
N VAL A 87 -9.35 -38.09 21.84
CA VAL A 87 -8.03 -37.79 21.27
C VAL A 87 -6.99 -38.75 21.84
N THR A 88 -6.08 -39.24 20.99
CA THR A 88 -4.95 -40.09 21.38
C THR A 88 -3.84 -39.29 22.07
N TRP A 89 -4.08 -38.85 23.30
CA TRP A 89 -3.07 -38.15 24.10
C TRP A 89 -1.90 -39.07 24.47
N SER A 90 -0.66 -38.57 24.44
CA SER A 90 0.48 -39.36 24.90
C SER A 90 0.55 -39.46 26.43
N ARG A 91 -0.09 -38.51 27.13
CA ARG A 91 -0.20 -38.47 28.60
C ARG A 91 -1.47 -37.75 29.03
N PHE A 92 -1.90 -38.03 30.26
CA PHE A 92 -3.05 -37.36 30.87
C PHE A 92 -2.68 -36.73 32.23
N PRO A 93 -2.96 -35.43 32.47
CA PRO A 93 -3.49 -34.46 31.52
C PRO A 93 -2.49 -34.12 30.38
N PRO A 94 -2.96 -33.67 29.20
CA PRO A 94 -2.08 -33.41 28.07
C PRO A 94 -1.12 -32.27 28.35
N SER A 95 0.07 -32.33 27.74
CA SER A 95 1.04 -31.23 27.77
C SER A 95 0.50 -29.96 27.07
N GLU A 96 1.16 -28.82 27.29
CA GLU A 96 0.84 -27.60 26.56
C GLU A 96 1.00 -27.77 25.04
N PRO A 97 2.10 -28.35 24.51
CA PRO A 97 2.29 -28.51 23.07
C PRO A 97 1.28 -29.48 22.46
N GLU A 98 0.98 -30.60 23.12
CA GLU A 98 -0.07 -31.52 22.66
C GLU A 98 -1.43 -30.81 22.61
N ASN A 99 -1.78 -30.03 23.64
CA ASN A 99 -3.05 -29.33 23.64
C ASN A 99 -3.09 -28.24 22.53
N ALA A 100 -1.98 -27.55 22.28
CA ALA A 100 -1.86 -26.59 21.19
C ALA A 100 -2.06 -27.24 19.80
N ILE A 101 -1.46 -28.41 19.59
CA ILE A 101 -1.63 -29.19 18.36
C ILE A 101 -3.10 -29.57 18.17
N VAL A 102 -3.73 -30.11 19.20
CA VAL A 102 -5.11 -30.61 19.10
C VAL A 102 -6.12 -29.47 18.99
N LEU A 103 -5.87 -28.32 19.63
CA LEU A 103 -6.64 -27.10 19.39
C LEU A 103 -6.60 -26.67 17.93
N CYS A 104 -5.53 -26.95 17.18
CA CYS A 104 -5.38 -26.60 15.76
C CYS A 104 -5.75 -27.73 14.79
N HIS A 105 -6.21 -28.89 15.30
CA HIS A 105 -6.50 -30.07 14.53
C HIS A 105 -7.62 -29.86 13.49
N ASP A 106 -7.61 -30.58 12.37
CA ASP A 106 -8.60 -30.49 11.29
C ASP A 106 -10.02 -30.92 11.72
N ARG A 107 -10.11 -32.04 12.43
CA ARG A 107 -11.37 -32.53 13.03
C ARG A 107 -11.85 -31.61 14.14
N TRP A 108 -13.10 -31.17 14.04
CA TRP A 108 -13.71 -30.26 15.01
C TRP A 108 -13.94 -30.93 16.38
N GLN A 109 -14.15 -32.25 16.41
CA GLN A 109 -14.32 -33.01 17.64
C GLN A 109 -13.05 -32.97 18.50
N ALA A 110 -11.88 -33.16 17.87
CA ALA A 110 -10.59 -33.02 18.54
C ALA A 110 -10.41 -31.61 19.12
N ARG A 111 -10.72 -30.57 18.34
CA ARG A 111 -10.66 -29.18 18.83
C ARG A 111 -11.60 -28.96 20.00
N GLU A 112 -12.82 -29.52 19.97
CA GLU A 112 -13.78 -29.40 21.06
C GLU A 112 -13.27 -30.08 22.35
N ALA A 113 -12.69 -31.29 22.23
CA ALA A 113 -12.11 -32.02 23.36
C ALA A 113 -10.95 -31.24 24.00
N ALA A 114 -10.04 -30.71 23.18
CA ALA A 114 -8.89 -29.92 23.62
C ALA A 114 -9.26 -28.65 24.41
N LEU A 115 -10.43 -28.05 24.14
CA LEU A 115 -10.89 -26.88 24.88
C LEU A 115 -10.96 -27.16 26.38
N ALA A 116 -11.33 -28.37 26.82
CA ALA A 116 -11.42 -28.74 28.22
C ALA A 116 -10.09 -28.55 29.00
N PHE A 117 -8.95 -28.59 28.31
CA PHE A 117 -7.62 -28.51 28.89
C PHE A 117 -6.98 -27.11 28.75
N THR A 118 -7.77 -26.07 28.46
CA THR A 118 -7.28 -24.68 28.35
C THR A 118 -7.36 -23.89 29.65
N ALA A 119 -8.17 -24.33 30.62
CA ALA A 119 -8.34 -23.64 31.89
C ALA A 119 -7.01 -23.60 32.68
N GLY A 120 -6.67 -22.42 33.21
CA GLY A 120 -5.43 -22.20 33.97
C GLY A 120 -4.15 -22.19 33.13
N ARG A 121 -4.24 -22.21 31.79
CA ARG A 121 -3.08 -22.22 30.88
C ARG A 121 -3.04 -20.95 30.02
N PRO A 122 -2.47 -19.84 30.52
CA PRO A 122 -2.50 -18.55 29.82
C PRO A 122 -1.78 -18.58 28.46
N ALA A 123 -0.77 -19.44 28.29
CA ALA A 123 -0.08 -19.62 27.00
C ALA A 123 -1.02 -20.09 25.88
N LEU A 124 -2.13 -20.76 26.20
CA LEU A 124 -3.12 -21.24 25.22
C LEU A 124 -4.19 -20.20 24.87
N LEU A 125 -4.22 -19.04 25.55
CA LEU A 125 -5.22 -17.99 25.29
C LEU A 125 -5.28 -17.55 23.81
N PRO A 126 -4.14 -17.36 23.10
CA PRO A 126 -4.17 -17.02 21.67
C PRO A 126 -4.92 -18.06 20.80
N LEU A 127 -4.71 -19.35 21.06
CA LEU A 127 -5.39 -20.43 20.34
C LEU A 127 -6.86 -20.54 20.75
N LEU A 128 -7.17 -20.34 22.04
CA LEU A 128 -8.55 -20.25 22.52
C LEU A 128 -9.32 -19.12 21.85
N LEU A 129 -8.73 -17.93 21.72
CA LEU A 129 -9.31 -16.80 20.97
C LEU A 129 -9.49 -17.15 19.49
N THR A 130 -8.53 -17.86 18.90
CA THR A 130 -8.63 -18.34 17.51
C THR A 130 -9.79 -19.34 17.32
N ARG A 131 -10.16 -20.10 18.36
CA ARG A 131 -11.36 -20.97 18.37
C ARG A 131 -12.67 -20.23 18.63
N CYS A 132 -12.65 -19.01 19.15
CA CYS A 132 -13.86 -18.18 19.25
C CYS A 132 -14.41 -17.75 17.87
N ALA A 133 -13.62 -17.95 16.80
CA ALA A 133 -13.96 -17.76 15.41
C ALA A 133 -13.99 -19.08 14.61
N ASP A 134 -14.14 -20.23 15.28
CA ASP A 134 -14.16 -21.53 14.60
C ASP A 134 -15.35 -21.65 13.63
N SER A 135 -15.16 -22.38 12.52
CA SER A 135 -16.23 -22.65 11.56
C SER A 135 -17.32 -23.52 12.16
N HIS A 136 -16.99 -24.45 13.06
CA HIS A 136 -17.96 -25.33 13.69
C HIS A 136 -18.62 -24.66 14.92
N PRO A 137 -19.96 -24.54 14.98
CA PRO A 137 -20.65 -23.85 16.08
C PRO A 137 -20.35 -24.40 17.47
N ARG A 138 -20.23 -25.73 17.64
CA ARG A 138 -19.97 -26.34 18.96
C ARG A 138 -18.62 -25.91 19.54
N VAL A 139 -17.57 -25.97 18.73
CA VAL A 139 -16.22 -25.53 19.11
C VAL A 139 -16.25 -24.04 19.44
N ARG A 140 -16.89 -23.24 18.59
CA ARG A 140 -16.97 -21.80 18.72
C ARG A 140 -17.64 -21.37 20.02
N GLU A 141 -18.85 -21.86 20.29
CA GLU A 141 -19.60 -21.45 21.49
C GLU A 141 -18.95 -21.97 22.78
N ARG A 142 -18.33 -23.15 22.75
CA ARG A 142 -17.53 -23.65 23.87
C ARG A 142 -16.30 -22.79 24.13
N ALA A 143 -15.55 -22.45 23.08
CA ALA A 143 -14.38 -21.59 23.17
C ALA A 143 -14.73 -20.22 23.73
N ARG A 144 -15.84 -19.60 23.28
CA ARG A 144 -16.33 -18.31 23.79
C ARG A 144 -16.59 -18.32 25.29
N ARG A 145 -17.29 -19.34 25.80
CA ARG A 145 -17.55 -19.50 27.24
C ARG A 145 -16.26 -19.59 28.06
N MET A 146 -15.25 -20.29 27.53
CA MET A 146 -13.96 -20.43 28.21
C MET A 146 -13.11 -19.16 28.10
N ALA A 147 -13.15 -18.47 26.95
CA ALA A 147 -12.40 -17.25 26.69
C ALA A 147 -12.80 -16.11 27.61
N VAL A 148 -14.09 -15.95 27.94
CA VAL A 148 -14.55 -14.94 28.91
C VAL A 148 -13.78 -15.08 30.24
N ARG A 149 -13.80 -16.29 30.82
CA ARG A 149 -13.10 -16.57 32.09
C ARG A 149 -11.59 -16.37 31.99
N ALA A 150 -11.00 -16.76 30.86
CA ALA A 150 -9.56 -16.62 30.64
C ALA A 150 -9.14 -15.15 30.49
N LEU A 151 -9.96 -14.33 29.83
CA LEU A 151 -9.73 -12.89 29.69
C LEU A 151 -9.87 -12.17 31.03
N ASP A 152 -10.91 -12.50 31.82
CA ASP A 152 -11.11 -11.94 33.16
C ASP A 152 -9.90 -12.24 34.07
N ALA A 153 -9.39 -13.47 34.01
CA ALA A 153 -8.20 -13.88 34.76
C ALA A 153 -6.90 -13.22 34.27
N SER A 154 -6.86 -12.76 33.01
CA SER A 154 -5.67 -12.13 32.42
C SER A 154 -5.50 -10.66 32.82
N GLY A 155 -6.56 -10.00 33.26
CA GLY A 155 -6.55 -8.58 33.65
C GLY A 155 -5.91 -7.68 32.59
N SER A 156 -4.99 -6.81 33.02
CA SER A 156 -4.28 -5.87 32.12
C SER A 156 -3.46 -6.55 31.01
N SER A 157 -3.13 -7.84 31.14
CA SER A 157 -2.41 -8.58 30.11
C SER A 157 -3.26 -8.86 28.86
N ALA A 158 -4.59 -8.71 28.95
CA ALA A 158 -5.50 -8.83 27.80
C ALA A 158 -5.18 -7.83 26.67
N SER A 159 -4.58 -6.69 27.00
CA SER A 159 -4.13 -5.69 26.01
C SER A 159 -3.14 -6.25 24.98
N ARG A 160 -2.34 -7.25 25.35
CA ARG A 160 -1.40 -7.93 24.43
C ARG A 160 -2.12 -8.76 23.37
N MET A 161 -3.38 -9.11 23.58
CA MET A 161 -4.18 -9.88 22.62
C MET A 161 -4.86 -9.02 21.55
N VAL A 162 -4.82 -7.69 21.67
CA VAL A 162 -5.50 -6.78 20.73
C VAL A 162 -5.04 -6.96 19.28
N PRO A 163 -3.72 -7.05 18.97
CA PRO A 163 -3.27 -7.30 17.60
C PRO A 163 -3.81 -8.61 17.02
N LEU A 164 -3.84 -9.69 17.82
CA LEU A 164 -4.42 -10.98 17.43
C LEU A 164 -5.93 -10.88 17.23
N ALA A 165 -6.65 -10.24 18.14
CA ALA A 165 -8.10 -10.10 18.05
C ALA A 165 -8.52 -9.28 16.82
N LEU A 166 -7.77 -8.23 16.47
CA LEU A 166 -7.95 -7.48 15.23
C LEU A 166 -7.73 -8.37 14.01
N ARG A 167 -6.67 -9.18 14.01
CA ARG A 167 -6.37 -10.12 12.93
C ARG A 167 -7.46 -11.19 12.78
N LEU A 168 -7.98 -11.71 13.88
CA LEU A 168 -9.07 -12.67 13.91
C LEU A 168 -10.39 -12.05 13.46
N SER A 169 -10.63 -10.76 13.72
CA SER A 169 -11.85 -10.06 13.29
C SER A 169 -12.03 -9.98 11.76
N LEU A 170 -10.97 -10.30 11.00
CA LEU A 170 -11.03 -10.44 9.55
C LEU A 170 -11.60 -11.81 9.10
N ARG A 171 -11.70 -12.78 10.02
CA ARG A 171 -12.33 -14.09 9.77
C ARG A 171 -13.84 -14.00 9.98
N PRO A 172 -14.64 -14.86 9.32
CA PRO A 172 -16.03 -15.07 9.68
C PRO A 172 -16.17 -15.34 11.19
N HIS A 173 -17.15 -14.70 11.84
CA HIS A 173 -17.41 -14.80 13.28
C HIS A 173 -16.31 -14.28 14.23
N GLY A 174 -15.23 -13.68 13.71
CA GLY A 174 -14.10 -13.21 14.51
C GLY A 174 -14.34 -11.91 15.28
N GLY A 175 -15.43 -11.19 14.98
CA GLY A 175 -15.77 -9.94 15.70
C GLY A 175 -15.93 -10.13 17.20
N TRP A 176 -16.46 -11.27 17.63
CA TRP A 176 -16.69 -11.58 19.05
C TRP A 176 -15.41 -11.50 19.89
N ALA A 177 -14.29 -12.05 19.38
CA ALA A 177 -13.02 -12.05 20.09
C ALA A 177 -12.46 -10.63 20.26
N LEU A 178 -12.59 -9.80 19.21
CA LEU A 178 -12.19 -8.39 19.26
C LEU A 178 -12.99 -7.60 20.30
N GLU A 179 -14.31 -7.80 20.36
CA GLU A 179 -15.17 -7.13 21.34
C GLU A 179 -14.76 -7.47 22.78
N HIS A 180 -14.58 -8.76 23.09
CA HIS A 180 -14.27 -9.21 24.45
C HIS A 180 -12.84 -8.89 24.88
N VAL A 181 -11.87 -9.01 23.97
CA VAL A 181 -10.48 -8.59 24.24
C VAL A 181 -10.42 -7.10 24.51
N MET A 182 -11.12 -6.28 23.74
CA MET A 182 -11.13 -4.83 23.95
C MET A 182 -11.85 -4.43 25.25
N ALA A 183 -12.90 -5.15 25.64
CA ALA A 183 -13.57 -4.94 26.92
C ALA A 183 -12.65 -5.29 28.11
N ALA A 184 -11.90 -6.39 28.01
CA ALA A 184 -10.98 -6.83 29.06
C ALA A 184 -9.67 -6.02 29.13
N ALA A 185 -9.18 -5.52 27.98
CA ALA A 185 -7.91 -4.81 27.88
C ALA A 185 -7.90 -3.45 28.62
N GLY A 186 -9.07 -2.82 28.79
CA GLY A 186 -9.14 -1.44 29.30
C GLY A 186 -8.41 -0.44 28.37
N PRO A 187 -7.86 0.66 28.90
CA PRO A 187 -7.06 1.61 28.13
C PRO A 187 -5.82 0.93 27.50
N LEU A 188 -5.59 1.17 26.21
CA LEU A 188 -4.45 0.59 25.49
C LEU A 188 -3.11 1.20 25.97
N PRO A 189 -2.09 0.40 26.34
CA PRO A 189 -0.81 0.90 26.86
C PRO A 189 -0.03 1.77 25.87
N THR A 190 -0.03 1.41 24.59
CA THR A 190 0.77 2.07 23.53
C THR A 190 -0.02 3.07 22.69
N GLY A 191 -1.27 3.36 23.06
CA GLY A 191 -2.15 4.21 22.27
C GLY A 191 -2.61 3.56 20.95
N PRO A 192 -3.83 3.86 20.50
CA PRO A 192 -4.43 3.26 19.30
C PRO A 192 -3.67 3.57 18.00
N ALA A 193 -3.06 4.76 17.88
CA ALA A 193 -2.33 5.18 16.69
C ALA A 193 -1.07 4.35 16.43
N ALA A 194 -0.33 4.00 17.50
CA ALA A 194 0.88 3.19 17.37
C ALA A 194 0.56 1.81 16.78
N LEU A 195 -0.53 1.17 17.22
CA LEU A 195 -0.95 -0.13 16.72
C LEU A 195 -1.29 -0.09 15.22
N ILE A 196 -1.92 0.99 14.76
CA ILE A 196 -2.21 1.20 13.34
C ILE A 196 -0.92 1.36 12.54
N ARG A 197 0.13 1.96 13.10
CA ARG A 197 1.39 2.19 12.38
C ARG A 197 2.31 0.97 12.32
N THR A 198 2.38 0.19 13.40
CA THR A 198 3.44 -0.83 13.56
C THR A 198 3.05 -2.20 13.04
N SER A 199 1.76 -2.50 12.87
CA SER A 199 1.35 -3.80 12.35
C SER A 199 1.90 -4.01 10.93
N PRO A 200 2.57 -5.14 10.62
CA PRO A 200 3.09 -5.40 9.28
C PRO A 200 1.97 -5.65 8.25
N LEU A 201 0.76 -5.94 8.70
CA LEU A 201 -0.36 -6.37 7.84
C LEU A 201 -1.30 -5.21 7.45
N PRO A 202 -1.41 -4.86 6.16
CA PRO A 202 -2.35 -3.82 5.72
C PRO A 202 -3.81 -4.01 6.18
N PRO A 203 -4.41 -5.23 6.11
CA PRO A 203 -5.79 -5.43 6.54
C PRO A 203 -6.02 -5.17 8.04
N VAL A 204 -5.02 -5.48 8.88
CA VAL A 204 -5.09 -5.22 10.32
C VAL A 204 -5.01 -3.73 10.62
N ARG A 205 -4.11 -3.00 9.95
CA ARG A 205 -4.01 -1.55 10.08
C ARG A 205 -5.32 -0.85 9.72
N VAL A 206 -5.96 -1.24 8.61
CA VAL A 206 -7.26 -0.70 8.19
C VAL A 206 -8.36 -1.03 9.20
N ARG A 207 -8.43 -2.27 9.68
CA ARG A 207 -9.44 -2.68 10.67
C ARG A 207 -9.25 -1.96 12.01
N ALA A 208 -8.02 -1.81 12.46
CA ALA A 208 -7.68 -1.03 13.64
C ALA A 208 -8.10 0.43 13.49
N ALA A 209 -7.80 1.07 12.36
CA ALA A 209 -8.20 2.45 12.09
C ALA A 209 -9.73 2.62 12.17
N ARG A 210 -10.49 1.73 11.53
CA ARG A 210 -11.98 1.77 11.61
C ARG A 210 -12.48 1.64 13.05
N LEU A 211 -11.95 0.67 13.80
CA LEU A 211 -12.35 0.47 15.19
C LEU A 211 -12.05 1.69 16.07
N CYS A 212 -10.88 2.31 15.88
CA CYS A 212 -10.50 3.49 16.65
C CYS A 212 -11.37 4.70 16.29
N LEU A 213 -11.77 4.84 15.03
CA LEU A 213 -12.73 5.84 14.59
C LEU A 213 -14.14 5.60 15.16
N GLU A 214 -14.66 4.37 15.06
CA GLU A 214 -15.97 3.96 15.58
C GLU A 214 -16.08 4.23 17.09
N ARG A 215 -14.97 4.12 17.83
CA ARG A 215 -14.90 4.33 19.28
C ARG A 215 -14.38 5.71 19.71
N GLY A 216 -14.10 6.61 18.77
CA GLY A 216 -13.58 7.95 19.08
C GLY A 216 -12.23 7.95 19.82
N LEU A 217 -11.38 6.95 19.58
CA LEU A 217 -10.12 6.76 20.31
C LEU A 217 -8.95 7.57 19.74
N LEU A 218 -9.12 8.21 18.59
CA LEU A 218 -8.07 9.00 17.94
C LEU A 218 -8.30 10.49 18.19
N THR A 219 -7.27 11.17 18.70
CA THR A 219 -7.25 12.63 18.79
C THR A 219 -7.13 13.27 17.40
N ALA A 220 -7.42 14.56 17.28
CA ALA A 220 -7.19 15.27 16.02
C ALA A 220 -5.72 15.24 15.57
N ALA A 221 -4.76 15.20 16.52
CA ALA A 221 -3.35 15.03 16.24
C ALA A 221 -3.04 13.63 15.66
N ASP A 222 -3.58 12.57 16.27
CA ASP A 222 -3.44 11.20 15.74
C ASP A 222 -4.01 11.09 14.32
N LEU A 223 -5.17 11.70 14.08
CA LEU A 223 -5.82 11.69 12.77
C LEU A 223 -4.99 12.43 11.72
N ALA A 224 -4.42 13.59 12.06
CA ALA A 224 -3.54 14.33 11.15
C ALA A 224 -2.27 13.55 10.83
N GLU A 225 -1.63 12.96 11.84
CA GLU A 225 -0.44 12.13 11.66
C GLU A 225 -0.73 10.93 10.74
N LEU A 226 -1.79 10.17 11.02
CA LEU A 226 -2.18 9.02 10.22
C LEU A 226 -2.64 9.41 8.82
N ALA A 227 -3.35 10.53 8.65
CA ALA A 227 -3.80 11.02 7.34
C ALA A 227 -2.62 11.35 6.42
N LEU A 228 -1.51 11.87 6.99
CA LEU A 228 -0.35 12.32 6.23
C LEU A 228 0.72 11.25 6.07
N GLY A 229 0.92 10.40 7.08
CA GLY A 229 2.06 9.49 7.16
C GLY A 229 1.75 8.00 7.10
N ALA A 230 0.49 7.57 7.20
CA ALA A 230 0.20 6.13 7.23
C ALA A 230 0.60 5.46 5.89
N PRO A 231 1.18 4.24 5.94
CA PRO A 231 1.63 3.53 4.75
C PRO A 231 0.46 3.17 3.81
N ASP A 232 -0.70 2.82 4.38
CA ASP A 232 -1.87 2.46 3.59
C ASP A 232 -2.65 3.67 3.14
N ARG A 233 -2.97 3.71 1.83
CA ARG A 233 -3.88 4.70 1.27
C ARG A 233 -5.27 4.66 1.94
N ALA A 234 -5.76 3.48 2.30
CA ALA A 234 -7.06 3.32 2.96
C ALA A 234 -7.07 3.96 4.36
N VAL A 235 -6.02 3.74 5.17
CA VAL A 235 -5.89 4.37 6.50
C VAL A 235 -5.80 5.88 6.37
N ARG A 236 -4.95 6.38 5.45
CA ARG A 236 -4.84 7.83 5.18
C ARG A 236 -6.19 8.44 4.83
N HIS A 237 -6.96 7.79 3.97
CA HIS A 237 -8.27 8.29 3.55
C HIS A 237 -9.29 8.31 4.70
N LEU A 238 -9.38 7.23 5.48
CA LEU A 238 -10.26 7.15 6.66
C LEU A 238 -9.93 8.25 7.68
N CYS A 239 -8.65 8.41 8.01
CA CYS A 239 -8.21 9.39 9.00
C CYS A 239 -8.37 10.82 8.50
N LEU A 240 -8.11 11.08 7.21
CA LEU A 240 -8.35 12.39 6.59
C LEU A 240 -9.83 12.77 6.63
N ALA A 241 -10.72 11.83 6.28
CA ALA A 241 -12.17 12.08 6.32
C ALA A 241 -12.65 12.37 7.75
N ALA A 242 -12.19 11.60 8.73
CA ALA A 242 -12.52 11.81 10.14
C ALA A 242 -11.96 13.13 10.68
N LEU A 243 -10.71 13.49 10.34
CA LEU A 243 -10.11 14.77 10.72
C LEU A 243 -10.96 15.93 10.18
N LEU A 244 -11.32 15.88 8.90
CA LEU A 244 -12.12 16.91 8.25
C LEU A 244 -13.54 17.03 8.81
N ALA A 245 -14.09 15.98 9.41
CA ALA A 245 -15.37 16.02 10.11
C ALA A 245 -15.28 16.76 11.46
N GLN A 246 -14.08 16.85 12.05
CA GLN A 246 -13.83 17.54 13.32
C GLN A 246 -13.39 19.00 13.16
N VAL A 247 -13.16 19.47 11.92
CA VAL A 247 -12.71 20.84 11.67
C VAL A 247 -13.84 21.82 12.00
N THR A 248 -13.64 22.61 13.06
CA THR A 248 -14.48 23.75 13.45
C THR A 248 -13.79 25.06 13.08
N ALA A 249 -14.53 26.19 13.15
CA ALA A 249 -13.96 27.51 12.89
C ALA A 249 -12.75 27.83 13.80
N ASP A 250 -12.89 27.57 15.11
CA ASP A 250 -11.88 27.88 16.13
C ASP A 250 -10.60 27.04 16.00
N ALA A 251 -10.74 25.75 15.65
CA ALA A 251 -9.59 24.85 15.49
C ALA A 251 -9.04 24.82 14.06
N SER A 252 -9.67 25.53 13.11
CA SER A 252 -9.39 25.40 11.67
C SER A 252 -7.93 25.65 11.31
N ARG A 253 -7.29 26.66 11.90
CA ARG A 253 -5.90 27.00 11.57
C ARG A 253 -4.93 25.90 11.98
N GLN A 254 -5.08 25.36 13.19
CA GLN A 254 -4.24 24.28 13.70
C GLN A 254 -4.43 22.98 12.90
N LEU A 255 -5.67 22.64 12.55
CA LEU A 255 -5.98 21.38 11.89
C LEU A 255 -5.75 21.40 10.38
N LEU A 256 -5.97 22.53 9.70
CA LEU A 256 -5.84 22.63 8.24
C LEU A 256 -4.41 22.93 7.79
N ALA A 257 -3.60 23.65 8.58
CA ALA A 257 -2.24 24.02 8.16
C ALA A 257 -1.37 22.82 7.74
N PRO A 258 -1.33 21.69 8.49
CA PRO A 258 -0.60 20.50 8.06
C PRO A 258 -1.14 19.89 6.75
N LEU A 259 -2.46 19.94 6.53
CA LEU A 259 -3.08 19.42 5.30
C LEU A 259 -2.72 20.29 4.09
N LEU A 260 -2.76 21.61 4.23
CA LEU A 260 -2.45 22.57 3.16
C LEU A 260 -0.96 22.52 2.76
N ALA A 261 -0.07 22.17 3.69
CA ALA A 261 1.36 22.01 3.46
C ALA A 261 1.80 20.57 3.09
N ALA A 262 0.86 19.62 3.08
CA ALA A 262 1.17 18.21 2.86
C ALA A 262 1.82 17.94 1.50
N SER A 263 2.72 16.95 1.40
CA SER A 263 3.23 16.47 0.10
C SER A 263 2.15 15.79 -0.74
N SER A 264 1.16 15.18 -0.09
CA SER A 264 0.01 14.53 -0.72
C SER A 264 -0.98 15.55 -1.31
N ALA A 265 -1.13 15.55 -2.64
CA ALA A 265 -2.12 16.38 -3.33
C ALA A 265 -3.57 16.10 -2.88
N VAL A 266 -3.87 14.87 -2.46
CA VAL A 266 -5.20 14.54 -1.90
C VAL A 266 -5.42 15.32 -0.60
N ALA A 267 -4.45 15.27 0.33
CA ALA A 267 -4.54 15.99 1.60
C ALA A 267 -4.62 17.51 1.39
N ARG A 268 -3.78 18.09 0.52
CA ARG A 268 -3.86 19.52 0.18
C ARG A 268 -5.21 19.90 -0.40
N SER A 269 -5.70 19.18 -1.41
CA SER A 269 -7.00 19.48 -2.03
C SER A 269 -8.16 19.39 -1.03
N SER A 270 -8.11 18.42 -0.12
CA SER A 270 -9.06 18.25 0.97
C SER A 270 -9.00 19.39 1.99
N GLY A 271 -7.81 19.86 2.33
CA GLY A 271 -7.60 21.05 3.16
C GLY A 271 -8.16 22.31 2.49
N VAL A 272 -7.91 22.50 1.19
CA VAL A 272 -8.43 23.64 0.40
C VAL A 272 -9.95 23.63 0.40
N MET A 273 -10.58 22.49 0.10
CA MET A 273 -12.05 22.37 0.17
C MET A 273 -12.61 22.67 1.57
N ALA A 274 -11.86 22.35 2.63
CA ALA A 274 -12.29 22.61 3.99
C ALA A 274 -12.24 24.10 4.38
N LEU A 275 -11.42 24.94 3.71
CA LEU A 275 -11.36 26.39 3.95
C LEU A 275 -12.74 27.05 3.79
N HIS A 276 -13.50 26.68 2.76
CA HIS A 276 -14.85 27.20 2.54
C HIS A 276 -15.79 26.90 3.71
N ARG A 277 -15.78 25.65 4.20
CA ARG A 277 -16.66 25.23 5.31
C ARG A 277 -16.43 25.99 6.61
N VAL A 278 -15.24 26.58 6.80
CA VAL A 278 -14.88 27.38 7.97
C VAL A 278 -14.85 28.89 7.70
N GLY A 279 -15.44 29.34 6.59
CA GLY A 279 -15.52 30.76 6.24
C GLY A 279 -14.19 31.41 5.82
N ARG A 280 -13.20 30.59 5.42
CA ARG A 280 -11.85 31.02 5.00
C ARG A 280 -11.61 30.77 3.50
N GLY A 281 -12.68 30.68 2.71
CA GLY A 281 -12.60 30.26 1.31
C GLY A 281 -11.68 31.15 0.45
N ARG A 282 -11.60 32.46 0.74
CA ARG A 282 -10.70 33.39 0.04
C ARG A 282 -9.21 33.00 0.12
N GLU A 283 -8.79 32.27 1.14
CA GLU A 283 -7.40 31.76 1.24
C GLU A 283 -7.06 30.73 0.16
N ALA A 284 -8.05 30.14 -0.51
CA ALA A 284 -7.84 29.21 -1.61
C ALA A 284 -7.10 29.83 -2.80
N ALA A 285 -7.07 31.16 -2.93
CA ALA A 285 -6.29 31.87 -3.95
C ALA A 285 -4.80 31.49 -3.94
N ALA A 286 -4.22 31.25 -2.77
CA ALA A 286 -2.82 30.83 -2.63
C ALA A 286 -2.53 29.44 -3.26
N HIS A 287 -3.57 28.66 -3.54
CA HIS A 287 -3.48 27.32 -4.09
C HIS A 287 -3.82 27.23 -5.59
N LEU A 288 -4.14 28.35 -6.24
CA LEU A 288 -4.41 28.38 -7.68
C LEU A 288 -3.19 27.98 -8.52
N THR A 289 -1.98 28.18 -8.00
CA THR A 289 -0.71 27.85 -8.67
C THR A 289 -0.08 26.56 -8.17
N ASP A 290 -0.82 25.73 -7.41
CA ASP A 290 -0.31 24.44 -6.91
C ASP A 290 0.14 23.55 -8.08
N PRO A 291 1.24 22.77 -7.95
CA PRO A 291 1.68 21.84 -8.98
C PRO A 291 0.63 20.80 -9.40
N SER A 292 -0.28 20.43 -8.50
CA SER A 292 -1.32 19.42 -8.75
C SER A 292 -2.60 20.01 -9.32
N ALA A 293 -3.05 19.48 -10.47
CA ALA A 293 -4.34 19.82 -11.08
C ALA A 293 -5.53 19.62 -10.12
N ARG A 294 -5.46 18.59 -9.26
CA ARG A 294 -6.51 18.32 -8.25
C ARG A 294 -6.64 19.45 -7.23
N VAL A 295 -5.50 20.00 -6.77
CA VAL A 295 -5.49 21.09 -5.80
C VAL A 295 -5.95 22.39 -6.45
N ARG A 296 -5.47 22.69 -7.66
CA ARG A 296 -5.96 23.86 -8.42
C ARG A 296 -7.46 23.80 -8.69
N SER A 297 -7.99 22.63 -9.04
CA SER A 297 -9.43 22.42 -9.24
C SER A 297 -10.22 22.68 -7.96
N ALA A 298 -9.76 22.17 -6.82
CA ALA A 298 -10.36 22.48 -5.51
C ALA A 298 -10.32 23.99 -5.20
N ALA A 299 -9.19 24.64 -5.47
CA ALA A 299 -9.02 26.08 -5.25
C ALA A 299 -9.99 26.90 -6.11
N ARG A 300 -10.11 26.58 -7.41
CA ARG A 300 -11.08 27.21 -8.31
C ARG A 300 -12.50 27.04 -7.79
N LEU A 301 -12.89 25.81 -7.44
CA LEU A 301 -14.23 25.52 -6.93
C LEU A 301 -14.55 26.33 -5.68
N VAL A 302 -13.62 26.40 -4.73
CA VAL A 302 -13.78 27.19 -3.50
C VAL A 302 -13.94 28.67 -3.81
N LEU A 303 -13.07 29.25 -4.65
CA LEU A 303 -13.18 30.66 -5.03
C LEU A 303 -14.47 30.98 -5.77
N THR A 304 -14.94 30.08 -6.65
CA THR A 304 -16.26 30.23 -7.29
C THR A 304 -17.39 30.22 -6.27
N MET A 305 -17.31 29.39 -5.22
CA MET A 305 -18.30 29.42 -4.11
C MET A 305 -18.23 30.73 -3.31
N GLU A 306 -17.09 31.40 -3.27
CA GLU A 306 -16.91 32.74 -2.66
C GLU A 306 -17.31 33.90 -3.60
N GLY A 307 -17.78 33.60 -4.83
CA GLY A 307 -18.18 34.60 -5.83
C GLY A 307 -17.02 35.24 -6.61
N GLU A 308 -15.82 34.67 -6.53
CA GLU A 308 -14.64 35.14 -7.27
C GLU A 308 -14.61 34.54 -8.70
N ASP A 309 -13.78 35.13 -9.58
CA ASP A 309 -13.56 34.68 -10.97
C ASP A 309 -12.15 34.09 -11.18
N PRO A 310 -11.94 32.77 -10.95
CA PRO A 310 -10.63 32.14 -11.09
C PRO A 310 -9.95 32.32 -12.46
N PRO A 311 -10.65 32.25 -13.61
CA PRO A 311 -10.09 32.62 -14.91
C PRO A 311 -9.38 33.97 -14.92
N SER A 312 -9.94 35.02 -14.31
CA SER A 312 -9.32 36.35 -14.27
C SER A 312 -8.03 36.36 -13.45
N HIS A 313 -7.94 35.59 -12.36
CA HIS A 313 -6.69 35.42 -11.61
C HIS A 313 -5.58 34.81 -12.49
N TYR A 314 -5.89 33.76 -13.25
CA TYR A 314 -4.90 33.15 -14.13
C TYR A 314 -4.49 34.04 -15.29
N ARG A 315 -5.43 34.80 -15.89
CA ARG A 315 -5.12 35.79 -16.91
C ARG A 315 -4.18 36.87 -16.38
N ALA A 316 -4.44 37.39 -15.19
CA ALA A 316 -3.58 38.39 -14.56
C ALA A 316 -2.16 37.84 -14.30
N LEU A 317 -2.04 36.61 -13.81
CA LEU A 317 -0.75 35.95 -13.59
C LEU A 317 0.02 35.71 -14.90
N CYS A 318 -0.68 35.40 -16.01
CA CYS A 318 -0.07 35.09 -17.30
C CYS A 318 -0.03 36.30 -18.26
N ALA A 319 -0.32 37.51 -17.79
CA ALA A 319 -0.43 38.69 -18.64
C ALA A 319 0.94 39.16 -19.18
N ASP A 320 1.99 39.05 -18.37
CA ASP A 320 3.36 39.38 -18.77
C ASP A 320 4.15 38.10 -19.08
N PRO A 321 4.44 37.81 -20.36
CA PRO A 321 5.16 36.62 -20.76
C PRO A 321 6.67 36.67 -20.49
N ALA A 322 7.20 37.79 -19.99
CA ALA A 322 8.58 37.93 -19.55
C ALA A 322 8.72 37.97 -18.02
N ALA A 323 7.61 37.84 -17.28
CA ALA A 323 7.60 37.95 -15.83
C ALA A 323 8.50 36.89 -15.17
N PRO A 324 9.54 37.30 -14.41
CA PRO A 324 10.40 36.35 -13.72
C PRO A 324 9.63 35.60 -12.63
N GLY A 325 9.89 34.30 -12.48
CA GLY A 325 9.27 33.49 -11.42
C GLY A 325 7.80 33.13 -11.65
N LEU A 326 7.29 33.24 -12.88
CA LEU A 326 5.94 32.79 -13.24
C LEU A 326 5.72 31.32 -12.82
N PRO A 327 4.76 31.01 -11.91
CA PRO A 327 4.55 29.65 -11.47
C PRO A 327 4.02 28.78 -12.62
N PRO A 328 4.63 27.61 -12.94
CA PRO A 328 4.10 26.71 -13.95
C PRO A 328 2.64 26.29 -13.71
N GLY A 329 2.21 26.22 -12.45
CA GLY A 329 0.83 25.94 -12.08
C GLY A 329 -0.18 27.01 -12.54
N ALA A 330 0.24 28.27 -12.68
CA ALA A 330 -0.60 29.33 -13.24
C ALA A 330 -0.91 29.08 -14.72
N VAL A 331 0.09 28.67 -15.48
CA VAL A 331 0.00 28.35 -16.92
C VAL A 331 -0.95 27.17 -17.14
N PHE A 332 -0.79 26.10 -16.36
CA PHE A 332 -1.73 24.97 -16.39
C PHE A 332 -3.14 25.38 -15.96
N GLY A 333 -3.25 26.18 -14.89
CA GLY A 333 -4.54 26.66 -14.40
C GLY A 333 -5.30 27.46 -15.45
N LEU A 334 -4.61 28.30 -16.22
CA LEU A 334 -5.21 29.04 -17.33
C LEU A 334 -5.81 28.09 -18.38
N ALA A 335 -5.04 27.11 -18.87
CA ALA A 335 -5.55 26.13 -19.84
C ALA A 335 -6.72 25.29 -19.29
N GLU A 336 -6.66 24.88 -18.03
CA GLU A 336 -7.71 24.10 -17.37
C GLU A 336 -9.06 24.82 -17.28
N THR A 337 -9.07 26.16 -17.29
CA THR A 337 -10.32 26.93 -17.26
C THR A 337 -11.07 26.91 -18.58
N GLY A 338 -10.41 26.58 -19.70
CA GLY A 338 -11.01 26.69 -21.03
C GLY A 338 -11.46 28.11 -21.39
N ALA A 339 -10.96 29.13 -20.68
CA ALA A 339 -11.45 30.48 -20.81
C ALA A 339 -11.13 31.08 -22.20
N PRO A 340 -12.04 31.84 -22.81
CA PRO A 340 -11.76 32.54 -24.07
C PRO A 340 -10.51 33.42 -23.95
N GLY A 341 -9.68 33.38 -25.00
CA GLY A 341 -8.41 34.11 -25.07
C GLY A 341 -7.22 33.44 -24.37
N ALA A 342 -7.41 32.31 -23.67
CA ALA A 342 -6.32 31.61 -22.99
C ALA A 342 -5.14 31.27 -23.91
N THR A 343 -5.41 30.74 -25.11
CA THR A 343 -4.36 30.40 -26.09
C THR A 343 -3.49 31.60 -26.47
N ALA A 344 -4.08 32.80 -26.59
CA ALA A 344 -3.34 34.01 -26.93
C ALA A 344 -2.32 34.40 -25.84
N LEU A 345 -2.64 34.13 -24.57
CA LEU A 345 -1.73 34.34 -23.44
C LEU A 345 -0.70 33.19 -23.30
N LEU A 346 -1.08 31.96 -23.63
CA LEU A 346 -0.21 30.79 -23.53
C LEU A 346 0.89 30.75 -24.61
N ARG A 347 0.59 31.21 -25.83
CA ARG A 347 1.54 31.14 -26.96
C ARG A 347 2.87 31.87 -26.69
N PRO A 348 2.90 33.13 -26.21
CA PRO A 348 4.15 33.80 -25.88
C PRO A 348 4.98 33.09 -24.81
N LEU A 349 4.34 32.38 -23.88
CA LEU A 349 5.01 31.64 -22.80
C LEU A 349 5.81 30.43 -23.30
N ALA A 350 5.57 29.95 -24.52
CA ALA A 350 6.39 28.91 -25.13
C ALA A 350 7.85 29.37 -25.39
N ALA A 351 8.11 30.69 -25.42
CA ALA A 351 9.44 31.28 -25.54
C ALA A 351 9.99 31.85 -24.23
N HIS A 352 9.35 31.56 -23.09
CA HIS A 352 9.75 32.10 -21.79
C HIS A 352 11.21 31.75 -21.42
N PRO A 353 11.97 32.65 -20.78
CA PRO A 353 13.38 32.39 -20.41
C PRO A 353 13.54 31.13 -19.54
N GLU A 354 12.63 30.91 -18.59
CA GLU A 354 12.63 29.71 -17.75
C GLU A 354 12.03 28.47 -18.45
N GLY A 355 12.83 27.41 -18.59
CA GLY A 355 12.41 26.17 -19.27
C GLY A 355 11.25 25.42 -18.60
N ARG A 356 11.02 25.62 -17.29
CA ARG A 356 9.85 25.04 -16.59
C ARG A 356 8.54 25.67 -17.05
N VAL A 357 8.55 26.98 -17.31
CA VAL A 357 7.40 27.72 -17.83
C VAL A 357 7.14 27.33 -19.28
N ARG A 358 8.19 27.24 -20.12
CA ARG A 358 8.06 26.74 -21.51
C ARG A 358 7.43 25.34 -21.55
N ALA A 359 7.87 24.43 -20.69
CA ALA A 359 7.32 23.08 -20.63
C ALA A 359 5.84 23.06 -20.21
N ALA A 360 5.46 23.94 -19.28
CA ALA A 360 4.06 24.10 -18.88
C ALA A 360 3.22 24.75 -19.98
N ALA A 361 3.75 25.75 -20.69
CA ALA A 361 3.08 26.41 -21.81
C ALA A 361 2.81 25.43 -22.95
N LEU A 362 3.82 24.63 -23.33
CA LEU A 362 3.66 23.59 -24.34
C LEU A 362 2.58 22.58 -23.93
N ALA A 363 2.62 22.09 -22.68
CA ALA A 363 1.62 21.16 -22.17
C ALA A 363 0.21 21.78 -22.09
N ALA A 364 0.11 23.06 -21.74
CA ALA A 364 -1.13 23.81 -21.69
C ALA A 364 -1.74 24.04 -23.08
N LEU A 365 -0.91 24.36 -24.09
CA LEU A 365 -1.32 24.51 -25.49
C LEU A 365 -1.77 23.18 -26.13
N LEU A 366 -1.20 22.05 -25.68
CA LEU A 366 -1.68 20.71 -26.04
C LEU A 366 -3.08 20.43 -25.51
N MET A 367 -3.42 20.93 -24.31
CA MET A 367 -4.77 20.78 -23.75
C MET A 367 -5.83 21.55 -24.55
N THR A 368 -5.42 22.59 -25.29
CA THR A 368 -6.31 23.39 -26.12
C THR A 368 -6.35 22.94 -27.58
N ASP A 369 -5.63 21.87 -27.95
CA ASP A 369 -5.55 21.31 -29.32
C ASP A 369 -5.14 22.33 -30.40
N THR A 370 -4.19 23.20 -30.06
CA THR A 370 -3.79 24.35 -30.90
C THR A 370 -2.41 24.21 -31.55
N LEU A 371 -1.73 23.08 -31.36
CA LEU A 371 -0.35 22.88 -31.82
C LEU A 371 -0.30 21.94 -33.03
N SER A 372 0.46 22.34 -34.04
CA SER A 372 0.76 21.50 -35.20
C SER A 372 1.91 20.51 -34.91
N PRO A 373 2.03 19.42 -35.68
CA PRO A 373 3.20 18.54 -35.62
C PRO A 373 4.53 19.28 -35.82
N ASP A 374 4.56 20.31 -36.66
CA ASP A 374 5.77 21.12 -36.91
C ASP A 374 6.19 21.92 -35.67
N GLU A 375 5.22 22.52 -34.96
CA GLU A 375 5.49 23.21 -33.69
C GLU A 375 6.02 22.24 -32.62
N LEU A 376 5.51 21.01 -32.59
CA LEU A 376 6.00 19.96 -31.69
C LEU A 376 7.40 19.48 -32.08
N MET A 377 7.70 19.34 -33.37
CA MET A 377 9.04 19.00 -33.86
C MET A 377 10.04 20.10 -33.50
N ALA A 378 9.66 21.38 -33.62
CA ALA A 378 10.51 22.49 -33.20
C ALA A 378 10.79 22.46 -31.68
N ALA A 379 9.79 22.11 -30.86
CA ALA A 379 9.95 22.01 -29.40
C ALA A 379 10.89 20.87 -28.94
N MET A 380 11.21 19.91 -29.82
CA MET A 380 12.20 18.86 -29.52
C MET A 380 13.64 19.38 -29.51
N GLU A 381 13.88 20.57 -30.04
CA GLU A 381 15.17 21.27 -30.04
C GLU A 381 15.41 22.10 -28.77
N ASP A 382 14.43 22.16 -27.86
CA ASP A 382 14.53 22.96 -26.64
C ASP A 382 15.65 22.42 -25.72
N PRO A 383 16.50 23.29 -25.14
CA PRO A 383 17.58 22.86 -24.26
C PRO A 383 17.09 22.24 -22.93
N HIS A 384 15.82 22.43 -22.54
CA HIS A 384 15.26 21.99 -21.28
C HIS A 384 14.54 20.63 -21.44
N PRO A 385 15.04 19.53 -20.81
CA PRO A 385 14.54 18.18 -21.07
C PRO A 385 13.02 17.96 -20.85
N PRO A 386 12.37 18.59 -19.86
CA PRO A 386 10.90 18.55 -19.75
C PRO A 386 10.12 19.03 -20.98
N VAL A 387 10.61 20.02 -21.73
CA VAL A 387 9.95 20.50 -22.97
C VAL A 387 10.00 19.40 -24.02
N VAL A 388 11.20 18.89 -24.28
CA VAL A 388 11.45 17.77 -25.22
C VAL A 388 10.61 16.55 -24.85
N ARG A 389 10.50 16.21 -23.55
CA ARG A 389 9.66 15.10 -23.09
C ARG A 389 8.18 15.31 -23.41
N THR A 390 7.66 16.52 -23.19
CA THR A 390 6.27 16.88 -23.50
C THR A 390 6.02 16.81 -25.00
N ALA A 391 6.86 17.45 -25.81
CA ALA A 391 6.79 17.43 -27.28
C ALA A 391 6.81 16.00 -27.82
N ARG A 392 7.78 15.19 -27.37
CA ARG A 392 7.90 13.78 -27.74
C ARG A 392 6.62 12.99 -27.47
N LYS A 393 6.02 13.13 -26.28
CA LYS A 393 4.78 12.42 -25.94
C LYS A 393 3.63 12.81 -26.88
N ALA A 394 3.55 14.10 -27.22
CA ALA A 394 2.53 14.62 -28.12
C ALA A 394 2.75 14.24 -29.59
N LEU A 395 3.98 13.98 -30.01
CA LEU A 395 4.31 13.51 -31.37
C LEU A 395 4.00 12.04 -31.62
N VAL A 396 3.84 11.21 -30.59
CA VAL A 396 3.60 9.76 -30.75
C VAL A 396 2.41 9.45 -31.67
N PRO A 397 1.23 10.09 -31.54
CA PRO A 397 0.12 9.87 -32.48
C PRO A 397 0.42 10.28 -33.93
N TYR A 398 1.37 11.18 -34.15
CA TYR A 398 1.76 11.70 -35.48
C TYR A 398 3.04 11.05 -36.01
N VAL A 399 3.53 9.98 -35.39
CA VAL A 399 4.86 9.43 -35.66
C VAL A 399 5.07 9.03 -37.13
N LEU A 400 4.02 8.65 -37.85
CA LEU A 400 4.07 8.31 -39.28
C LEU A 400 4.15 9.54 -40.21
N LEU A 401 3.82 10.73 -39.69
CA LEU A 401 3.93 12.01 -40.40
C LEU A 401 5.30 12.69 -40.15
N VAL A 402 6.08 12.16 -39.20
CA VAL A 402 7.39 12.70 -38.86
C VAL A 402 8.42 12.27 -39.93
N PRO A 403 9.17 13.21 -40.54
CA PRO A 403 10.17 12.86 -41.55
C PRO A 403 11.28 11.97 -40.99
N GLU A 404 11.62 10.88 -41.71
CA GLU A 404 12.69 9.96 -41.30
C GLU A 404 14.05 10.67 -41.14
N THR A 405 14.32 11.66 -42.00
CA THR A 405 15.54 12.48 -41.97
C THR A 405 15.64 13.34 -40.71
N TRP A 406 14.51 13.91 -40.27
CA TRP A 406 14.44 14.65 -39.02
C TRP A 406 14.66 13.72 -37.82
N LEU A 407 14.01 12.55 -37.81
CA LEU A 407 14.18 11.57 -36.74
C LEU A 407 15.64 11.09 -36.62
N ALA A 408 16.30 10.84 -37.75
CA ALA A 408 17.73 10.53 -37.79
C ALA A 408 18.59 11.69 -37.24
N SER A 409 18.22 12.94 -37.52
CA SER A 409 18.95 14.12 -37.02
C SER A 409 18.90 14.28 -35.50
N LEU A 410 17.84 13.80 -34.83
CA LEU A 410 17.74 13.80 -33.36
C LEU A 410 18.71 12.82 -32.71
N LEU A 411 19.10 11.76 -33.43
CA LEU A 411 19.94 10.67 -32.93
C LEU A 411 21.44 10.94 -33.11
N ALA A 412 21.79 11.98 -33.87
CA ALA A 412 23.17 12.31 -34.21
C ALA A 412 24.05 12.50 -32.94
N PRO A 413 25.32 12.05 -32.96
CA PRO A 413 26.20 12.09 -31.78
C PRO A 413 26.40 13.50 -31.18
N ALA A 414 26.33 14.55 -32.02
CA ALA A 414 26.48 15.94 -31.60
C ALA A 414 25.26 16.48 -30.81
N ARG A 415 24.14 15.75 -30.78
CA ARG A 415 22.93 16.20 -30.08
C ARG A 415 23.03 15.95 -28.58
N PRO A 416 22.37 16.77 -27.74
CA PRO A 416 22.30 16.52 -26.30
C PRO A 416 21.67 15.15 -25.99
N ARG A 417 22.20 14.43 -24.99
CA ARG A 417 21.73 13.09 -24.59
C ARG A 417 20.21 12.99 -24.45
N HIS A 418 19.56 13.99 -23.85
CA HIS A 418 18.11 13.96 -23.63
C HIS A 418 17.30 14.04 -24.93
N VAL A 419 17.79 14.74 -25.94
CA VAL A 419 17.18 14.81 -27.29
C VAL A 419 17.34 13.47 -27.99
N ARG A 420 18.55 12.89 -27.95
CA ARG A 420 18.85 11.56 -28.52
C ARG A 420 17.94 10.47 -27.93
N ARG A 421 17.80 10.43 -26.60
CA ARG A 421 16.88 9.51 -25.90
C ARG A 421 15.42 9.74 -26.27
N ALA A 422 15.01 10.99 -26.47
CA ALA A 422 13.66 11.29 -26.92
C ALA A 422 13.41 10.81 -28.37
N GLY A 423 14.40 11.01 -29.27
CA GLY A 423 14.39 10.47 -30.63
C GLY A 423 14.32 8.95 -30.67
N LEU A 424 15.11 8.24 -29.85
CA LEU A 424 15.06 6.79 -29.72
C LEU A 424 13.65 6.28 -29.37
N ARG A 425 12.98 6.98 -28.46
CA ARG A 425 11.63 6.62 -28.02
C ARG A 425 10.56 6.90 -29.07
N LEU A 426 10.70 7.97 -29.85
CA LEU A 426 9.85 8.21 -31.03
C LEU A 426 10.08 7.13 -32.10
N LEU A 427 11.33 6.75 -32.35
CA LEU A 427 11.68 5.68 -33.27
C LEU A 427 11.05 4.34 -32.85
N CYS A 428 10.98 4.06 -31.54
CA CYS A 428 10.31 2.88 -31.02
C CYS A 428 8.81 2.83 -31.28
N ALA A 429 8.18 4.00 -31.46
CA ALA A 429 6.77 4.12 -31.83
C ALA A 429 6.56 4.08 -33.36
N HIS A 430 7.63 4.12 -34.16
CA HIS A 430 7.57 4.02 -35.62
C HIS A 430 7.56 2.55 -36.11
N GLY A 431 7.35 2.36 -37.41
CA GLY A 431 7.42 1.05 -38.07
C GLY A 431 8.75 0.31 -37.86
N LEU A 432 8.67 -1.02 -37.78
CA LEU A 432 9.76 -1.93 -37.41
C LEU A 432 11.00 -1.81 -38.31
N GLU A 433 10.82 -1.59 -39.60
CA GLU A 433 11.94 -1.54 -40.56
C GLU A 433 12.79 -0.27 -40.40
N LEU A 434 12.14 0.89 -40.23
CA LEU A 434 12.85 2.14 -39.93
C LEU A 434 13.58 2.04 -38.59
N ARG A 435 12.92 1.46 -37.58
CA ARG A 435 13.48 1.22 -36.25
C ARG A 435 14.76 0.40 -36.31
N LYS A 436 14.76 -0.75 -36.99
CA LYS A 436 15.96 -1.60 -37.14
C LYS A 436 17.11 -0.85 -37.81
N ARG A 437 16.81 -0.13 -38.92
CA ARG A 437 17.82 0.59 -39.70
C ARG A 437 18.52 1.69 -38.89
N LEU A 438 17.77 2.44 -38.11
CA LEU A 438 18.31 3.56 -37.32
C LEU A 438 18.86 3.15 -35.94
N LEU A 439 18.44 2.01 -35.38
CA LEU A 439 18.99 1.50 -34.12
C LEU A 439 20.36 0.82 -34.28
N ALA A 440 20.61 0.12 -35.39
CA ALA A 440 21.85 -0.63 -35.61
C ALA A 440 23.16 0.15 -35.33
N PRO A 441 23.34 1.41 -35.80
CA PRO A 441 24.55 2.17 -35.48
C PRO A 441 24.63 2.64 -34.02
N LEU A 442 23.49 2.70 -33.31
CA LEU A 442 23.41 3.21 -31.93
C LEU A 442 23.68 2.12 -30.89
N GLU A 443 23.64 0.83 -31.24
CA GLU A 443 23.96 -0.26 -30.30
C GLU A 443 25.42 -0.26 -29.83
N LEU A 444 26.29 0.38 -30.62
CA LEU A 444 27.72 0.56 -30.38
C LEU A 444 28.06 2.04 -30.16
N ASP A 445 27.09 2.84 -29.72
CA ASP A 445 27.29 4.27 -29.48
C ASP A 445 28.32 4.54 -28.38
N ASP A 446 29.10 5.61 -28.53
CA ASP A 446 30.06 6.05 -27.52
C ASP A 446 29.37 6.49 -26.21
N ASP A 447 28.08 6.87 -26.25
CA ASP A 447 27.30 7.13 -25.04
C ASP A 447 26.67 5.82 -24.52
N PRO A 448 27.14 5.27 -23.38
CA PRO A 448 26.71 3.96 -22.90
C PRO A 448 25.23 3.90 -22.54
N GLU A 449 24.61 5.03 -22.16
CA GLU A 449 23.17 5.09 -21.86
C GLU A 449 22.32 5.00 -23.13
N VAL A 450 22.78 5.64 -24.22
CA VAL A 450 22.12 5.59 -25.53
C VAL A 450 22.28 4.20 -26.13
N ALA A 451 23.48 3.62 -26.04
CA ALA A 451 23.74 2.24 -26.47
C ALA A 451 22.86 1.23 -25.71
N HIS A 452 22.78 1.35 -24.39
CA HIS A 452 21.93 0.50 -23.57
C HIS A 452 20.44 0.63 -23.93
N GLU A 453 19.92 1.86 -24.09
CA GLU A 453 18.54 2.07 -24.52
C GLU A 453 18.27 1.54 -25.94
N ALA A 454 19.21 1.70 -26.87
CA ALA A 454 19.09 1.18 -28.24
C ALA A 454 19.04 -0.36 -28.26
N GLN A 455 19.89 -1.04 -27.48
CA GLN A 455 19.89 -2.50 -27.34
C GLN A 455 18.55 -3.00 -26.75
N ARG A 456 18.04 -2.35 -25.70
CA ARG A 456 16.72 -2.68 -25.13
C ARG A 456 15.58 -2.45 -26.14
N ALA A 457 15.67 -1.35 -26.88
CA ALA A 457 14.76 -1.00 -27.96
C ALA A 457 14.84 -1.93 -29.17
N ARG A 458 15.66 -2.98 -29.20
CA ARG A 458 15.58 -3.99 -30.25
C ARG A 458 14.61 -5.12 -29.92
N TYR A 459 14.42 -5.41 -28.64
CA TYR A 459 13.74 -6.62 -28.17
C TYR A 459 12.39 -6.37 -27.48
N GLU A 460 12.10 -5.13 -27.07
CA GLU A 460 10.88 -4.78 -26.34
C GLU A 460 10.33 -3.40 -26.80
N PRO A 461 9.02 -3.17 -26.92
CA PRO A 461 8.50 -1.81 -26.98
C PRO A 461 8.85 -1.10 -25.67
N LEU A 462 9.67 -0.04 -25.74
CA LEU A 462 10.10 0.71 -24.54
C LEU A 462 8.85 1.17 -23.76
N PRO A 463 8.76 0.90 -22.45
CA PRO A 463 7.62 1.34 -21.66
C PRO A 463 7.53 2.88 -21.68
N PRO A 464 6.32 3.46 -21.66
CA PRO A 464 6.18 4.90 -21.45
C PRO A 464 6.79 5.26 -20.08
N ASP A 465 7.63 6.30 -20.05
CA ASP A 465 8.32 6.79 -18.84
C ASP A 465 7.43 6.75 -17.58
N GLY A 466 7.82 5.96 -16.56
CA GLY A 466 7.15 5.97 -15.25
C GLY A 466 7.21 4.68 -14.42
N SER A 467 7.66 3.55 -14.95
CA SER A 467 7.86 2.32 -14.18
C SER A 467 9.24 2.29 -13.50
N HIS A 468 9.42 3.14 -12.49
CA HIS A 468 10.37 2.86 -11.44
C HIS A 468 9.67 2.01 -10.38
N SER A 469 10.30 0.89 -10.03
CA SER A 469 10.00 0.10 -8.84
C SER A 469 10.01 0.93 -7.56
#